data_AF-A5KRC5-F1
#
_entry.id   AF-A5KRC5-F1
#
_cell.length_a   1.000
_cell.length_b   1.000
_cell.length_c   1.000
_cell.angle_alpha   90.00
_cell.angle_beta   90.00
_cell.angle_gamma   90.00
#
_symmetry.space_group_name_H-M   'P 1'
#
loop_
_entity.id
_entity.type
_entity.pdbx_description
1 polymer ?
#
loop_
_entity_poly.entity_id
_entity_poly.type
_entity_poly.pdbx_seq_one_letter_code
_entity_poly.pdbx_strand_id
1 'polypeptide(L)'
;MPVKLYAESLSQTMGCTVCITDTDQVIAVSGAGKKDLEERFVRKEFLQVLGNREVLTACQGDDRYVKVTEEMNEYEDEVISPIISAGDIIGAVVLLNKDKKKHFGEVEQRVAVSAADFLGRQME
;
A
#
# COMPACT_ATOMS: atom_id res chain seq x y z
N MET A 1 -3.95 -16.76 2.54
CA MET A 1 -5.32 -16.64 3.09
C MET A 1 -5.46 -15.55 4.18
N PRO A 2 -4.54 -15.37 5.16
CA PRO A 2 -4.70 -14.31 6.18
C PRO A 2 -4.55 -12.89 5.62
N VAL A 3 -3.61 -12.67 4.71
CA VAL A 3 -3.32 -11.34 4.15
C VAL A 3 -4.51 -10.74 3.37
N LYS A 4 -5.25 -11.56 2.60
CA LYS A 4 -6.42 -11.09 1.84
C LYS A 4 -7.55 -10.62 2.77
N LEU A 5 -7.85 -11.36 3.83
CA LEU A 5 -8.86 -10.98 4.83
C LEU A 5 -8.46 -9.72 5.60
N TYR A 6 -7.15 -9.54 5.83
CA TYR A 6 -6.63 -8.34 6.47
C TYR A 6 -6.78 -7.11 5.59
N ALA A 7 -6.41 -7.19 4.30
CA ALA A 7 -6.65 -6.13 3.32
C ALA A 7 -8.15 -5.78 3.23
N GLU A 8 -9.03 -6.79 3.25
CA GLU A 8 -10.48 -6.59 3.19
C GLU A 8 -10.98 -5.83 4.41
N SER A 9 -10.54 -6.23 5.61
CA SER A 9 -10.92 -5.59 6.87
C SER A 9 -10.45 -4.13 6.93
N LEU A 10 -9.21 -3.86 6.50
CA LEU A 10 -8.66 -2.50 6.42
C LEU A 10 -9.42 -1.64 5.40
N SER A 11 -9.71 -2.18 4.21
CA SER A 11 -10.44 -1.47 3.17
C SER A 11 -11.86 -1.12 3.62
N GLN A 12 -12.56 -2.04 4.28
CA GLN A 12 -13.90 -1.79 4.84
C GLN A 12 -13.88 -0.73 5.94
N THR A 13 -12.86 -0.75 6.80
CA THR A 13 -12.73 0.19 7.93
C THR A 13 -12.37 1.60 7.46
N MET A 14 -11.42 1.71 6.54
CA MET A 14 -10.91 3.00 6.05
C MET A 14 -11.75 3.58 4.91
N GLY A 15 -12.56 2.74 4.25
CA GLY A 15 -13.34 3.14 3.08
C GLY A 15 -12.46 3.51 1.88
N CYS A 16 -11.27 2.91 1.77
CA CYS A 16 -10.32 3.16 0.68
C CYS A 16 -9.84 1.86 0.05
N THR A 17 -9.02 1.96 -1.00
CA THR A 17 -8.41 0.79 -1.63
C THR A 17 -7.16 0.41 -0.85
N VAL A 18 -7.03 -0.85 -0.48
CA VAL A 18 -5.87 -1.39 0.25
C VAL A 18 -5.19 -2.42 -0.62
N CYS A 19 -3.90 -2.26 -0.83
CA CYS A 19 -3.04 -3.17 -1.57
C CYS A 19 -1.90 -3.62 -0.67
N ILE A 20 -1.60 -4.91 -0.70
CA ILE A 20 -0.46 -5.49 0.00
C ILE A 20 0.42 -6.14 -1.05
N THR A 21 1.70 -5.84 -1.03
CA THR A 21 2.69 -6.34 -1.97
C THR A 21 3.75 -7.14 -1.23
N ASP A 22 4.38 -8.07 -1.94
CA ASP A 22 5.74 -8.50 -1.61
C ASP A 22 6.75 -7.65 -2.43
N THR A 23 7.99 -8.12 -2.59
CA THR A 23 9.02 -7.44 -3.38
C THR A 23 8.88 -7.62 -4.90
N ASP A 24 8.01 -8.51 -5.35
CA ASP A 24 7.87 -8.87 -6.77
C ASP A 24 6.51 -8.44 -7.34
N GLN A 25 5.43 -8.65 -6.60
CA GLN A 25 4.06 -8.45 -7.05
C GLN A 25 3.08 -8.06 -5.93
N VAL A 26 1.90 -7.61 -6.35
CA VAL A 26 0.77 -7.36 -5.46
C VAL A 26 0.10 -8.68 -5.08
N ILE A 27 0.13 -9.04 -3.80
CA ILE A 27 -0.37 -10.33 -3.27
C ILE A 27 -1.81 -10.28 -2.78
N ALA A 28 -2.31 -9.09 -2.43
CA ALA A 28 -3.69 -8.88 -2.03
C ALA A 28 -4.17 -7.47 -2.34
N VAL A 29 -5.40 -7.35 -2.82
CA VAL A 29 -6.06 -6.06 -3.02
C VAL A 29 -7.50 -6.13 -2.54
N SER A 30 -7.95 -5.07 -1.88
CA SER A 30 -9.33 -4.87 -1.44
C SER A 30 -9.78 -3.45 -1.72
N GLY A 31 -11.06 -3.28 -2.04
CA GLY A 31 -11.61 -1.99 -2.47
C GLY A 31 -11.63 -1.83 -4.00
N ALA A 32 -11.66 -0.58 -4.46
CA ALA A 32 -11.86 -0.25 -5.87
C ALA A 32 -10.56 -0.39 -6.68
N GLY A 33 -10.64 -0.94 -7.89
CA GLY A 33 -9.45 -1.16 -8.73
C GLY A 33 -8.72 -2.47 -8.45
N LYS A 34 -9.32 -3.39 -7.68
CA LYS A 34 -8.80 -4.75 -7.45
C LYS A 34 -8.38 -5.47 -8.73
N LYS A 35 -9.21 -5.40 -9.79
CA LYS A 35 -8.92 -6.04 -11.08
C LYS A 35 -7.69 -5.48 -11.80
N ASP A 36 -7.34 -4.23 -11.49
CA ASP A 36 -6.25 -3.52 -12.15
C ASP A 36 -4.92 -3.75 -11.42
N LEU A 37 -4.98 -4.06 -10.12
CA LEU A 37 -3.82 -4.14 -9.22
C LEU A 37 -3.48 -5.58 -8.77
N GLU A 38 -4.45 -6.48 -8.61
CA GLU A 38 -4.21 -7.83 -8.09
C GLU A 38 -3.36 -8.65 -9.07
N GLU A 39 -2.37 -9.39 -8.55
CA GLU A 39 -1.44 -10.24 -9.33
C GLU A 39 -0.63 -9.48 -10.39
N ARG A 40 -0.40 -8.18 -10.18
CA ARG A 40 0.48 -7.35 -11.00
C ARG A 40 1.86 -7.19 -10.38
N PHE A 41 2.88 -7.09 -11.24
CA PHE A 41 4.26 -6.84 -10.82
C PHE A 41 4.42 -5.42 -10.30
N VAL A 42 5.21 -5.27 -9.23
CA VAL A 42 5.52 -3.95 -8.67
C VAL A 42 6.58 -3.24 -9.51
N ARG A 43 6.50 -1.91 -9.62
CA ARG A 43 7.48 -1.11 -10.34
C ARG A 43 8.81 -1.02 -9.57
N LYS A 44 9.92 -0.89 -10.31
CA LYS A 44 11.24 -0.68 -9.71
C LYS A 44 11.34 0.61 -8.90
N GLU A 45 10.67 1.67 -9.35
CA GLU A 45 10.62 2.97 -8.65
C GLU A 45 9.92 2.83 -7.29
N PHE A 46 8.83 2.05 -7.23
CA PHE A 46 8.16 1.72 -5.98
C PHE A 46 9.08 0.99 -5.02
N LEU A 47 9.84 -0.01 -5.49
CA LEU A 47 10.84 -0.70 -4.67
C LEU A 47 11.95 0.23 -4.15
N GLN A 48 12.37 1.22 -4.93
CA GLN A 48 13.33 2.23 -4.49
C GLN A 48 12.76 3.07 -3.35
N VAL A 49 11.48 3.45 -3.43
CA VAL A 49 10.79 4.17 -2.35
C VAL A 49 10.75 3.34 -1.07
N LEU A 50 10.43 2.04 -1.17
CA LEU A 50 10.45 1.14 -0.01
C LEU A 50 11.84 1.03 0.63
N GLY A 51 12.90 1.12 -0.18
CA GLY A 51 14.30 1.09 0.27
C GLY A 51 14.66 2.17 1.30
N ASN A 52 13.91 3.28 1.33
CA ASN A 52 14.10 4.33 2.34
C ASN A 52 13.64 3.92 3.73
N ARG A 53 12.86 2.83 3.87
CA ARG A 53 12.31 2.33 5.14
C ARG A 53 11.45 3.36 5.89
N GLU A 54 10.90 4.31 5.15
CA GLU A 54 10.03 5.37 5.67
C GLU A 54 8.64 5.24 5.07
N VAL A 55 7.66 5.77 5.80
CA VAL A 55 6.28 5.85 5.32
C VAL A 55 6.16 7.04 4.38
N LEU A 56 5.67 6.80 3.18
CA LEU A 56 5.41 7.84 2.20
C LEU A 56 3.93 8.18 2.19
N THR A 57 3.63 9.47 2.21
CA THR A 57 2.29 10.01 1.94
C THR A 57 2.43 11.04 0.82
N ALA A 58 1.67 10.88 -0.25
CA ALA A 58 1.71 11.79 -1.41
C ALA A 58 0.32 11.94 -2.02
N CYS A 59 0.09 13.10 -2.63
CA CYS A 59 -1.12 13.38 -3.41
C CYS A 59 -0.80 13.33 -4.92
N GLN A 60 -1.84 13.16 -5.74
CA GLN A 60 -1.69 13.21 -7.19
C GLN A 60 -1.09 14.56 -7.61
N GLY A 61 0.03 14.51 -8.33
CA GLY A 61 0.78 15.70 -8.77
C GLY A 61 1.96 16.08 -7.88
N ASP A 62 2.15 15.42 -6.73
CA ASP A 62 3.39 15.54 -5.95
C ASP A 62 4.54 14.78 -6.64
N ASP A 63 5.76 15.31 -6.54
CA ASP A 63 6.99 14.65 -7.03
C ASP A 63 7.24 13.28 -6.38
N ARG A 64 6.66 13.06 -5.20
CA ARG A 64 6.80 11.82 -4.41
C ARG A 64 5.74 10.77 -4.73
N TYR A 65 4.73 11.11 -5.52
CA TYR A 65 3.67 10.18 -5.92
C TYR A 65 4.24 9.09 -6.82
N VAL A 66 4.06 7.81 -6.45
CA VAL A 66 4.63 6.67 -7.14
C VAL A 66 3.59 5.58 -7.39
N LYS A 67 3.47 5.17 -8.65
CA LYS A 67 2.62 4.03 -8.99
C LYS A 67 3.21 2.73 -8.47
N VAL A 68 2.40 1.94 -7.76
CA VAL A 68 2.77 0.60 -7.28
C VAL A 68 3.00 -0.34 -8.46
N THR A 69 2.13 -0.30 -9.47
CA THR A 69 2.17 -1.15 -10.68
C THR A 69 1.99 -0.30 -11.94
N GLU A 70 2.31 -0.85 -13.11
CA GLU A 70 2.11 -0.12 -14.39
C GLU A 70 0.63 0.15 -14.67
N GLU A 71 -0.21 -0.84 -14.37
CA GLU A 71 -1.66 -0.81 -14.59
C GLU A 71 -2.43 -0.02 -13.52
N MET A 72 -1.72 0.53 -12.53
CA MET A 72 -2.33 1.37 -11.51
C MET A 72 -2.95 2.63 -12.15
N ASN A 73 -4.27 2.71 -12.03
CA ASN A 73 -5.04 3.92 -12.30
C ASN A 73 -4.55 5.07 -11.43
N GLU A 74 -4.87 6.31 -11.80
CA GLU A 74 -4.57 7.46 -10.95
C GLU A 74 -5.49 7.47 -9.72
N TYR A 75 -4.88 7.75 -8.57
CA TYR A 75 -5.51 7.90 -7.26
C TYR A 75 -5.14 9.29 -6.72
N GLU A 76 -6.05 9.90 -5.95
CA GLU A 76 -5.88 11.26 -5.43
C GLU A 76 -4.84 11.33 -4.33
N ASP A 77 -4.79 10.31 -3.46
CA ASP A 77 -3.79 10.21 -2.40
C ASP A 77 -3.30 8.77 -2.27
N GLU A 78 -2.07 8.63 -1.82
CA GLU A 78 -1.47 7.36 -1.45
C GLU A 78 -0.74 7.44 -0.11
N VAL A 79 -0.79 6.32 0.62
CA VAL A 79 0.09 6.07 1.76
C VAL A 79 0.77 4.73 1.54
N ILE A 80 2.09 4.71 1.57
CA ILE A 80 2.91 3.51 1.39
C ILE A 80 3.71 3.30 2.67
N SER A 81 3.51 2.15 3.32
CA SER A 81 4.30 1.73 4.47
C SER A 81 5.04 0.43 4.15
N PRO A 82 6.39 0.41 4.20
CA PRO A 82 7.15 -0.81 3.98
C PRO A 82 6.88 -1.84 5.08
N ILE A 83 6.74 -3.11 4.71
CA ILE A 83 6.67 -4.24 5.63
C ILE A 83 8.10 -4.69 5.88
N ILE A 84 8.55 -4.54 7.11
CA ILE A 84 9.90 -4.90 7.54
C ILE A 84 9.82 -6.12 8.46
N SER A 85 10.56 -7.17 8.12
CA SER A 85 10.71 -8.37 8.95
C SER A 85 12.19 -8.73 9.07
N ALA A 86 12.65 -9.04 10.28
CA ALA A 86 14.06 -9.32 10.60
C ALA A 86 15.09 -8.29 10.07
N GLY A 87 14.67 -7.05 9.80
CA GLY A 87 15.53 -5.99 9.25
C GLY A 87 15.55 -5.89 7.71
N ASP A 88 14.84 -6.79 7.03
CA ASP A 88 14.66 -6.81 5.58
C ASP A 88 13.27 -6.32 5.17
N ILE A 89 13.20 -5.64 4.03
CA ILE A 89 11.93 -5.23 3.44
C ILE A 89 11.39 -6.42 2.66
N ILE A 90 10.25 -6.95 3.10
CA ILE A 90 9.61 -8.10 2.46
C ILE A 90 8.43 -7.70 1.57
N GLY A 91 8.03 -6.43 1.62
CA GLY A 91 6.85 -5.94 0.90
C GLY A 91 6.38 -4.58 1.41
N ALA A 92 5.10 -4.27 1.17
CA ALA A 92 4.49 -3.02 1.59
C ALA A 92 2.98 -3.14 1.81
N VAL A 93 2.45 -2.29 2.69
CA VAL A 93 1.02 -1.95 2.77
C VAL A 93 0.81 -0.61 2.10
N VAL A 94 -0.10 -0.57 1.14
CA VAL A 94 -0.44 0.62 0.37
C VAL A 94 -1.92 0.92 0.53
N LEU A 95 -2.23 2.14 0.96
CA LEU A 95 -3.58 2.69 0.98
C LEU A 95 -3.70 3.67 -0.19
N LEU A 96 -4.80 3.59 -0.94
CA LEU A 96 -5.06 4.45 -2.08
C LEU A 96 -6.46 5.05 -2.01
N ASN A 97 -6.53 6.37 -2.16
CA ASN A 97 -7.77 7.13 -2.17
C ASN A 97 -8.20 7.50 -3.59
N LYS A 98 -9.48 7.30 -3.94
CA LYS A 98 -10.06 7.78 -5.20
C LYS A 98 -10.97 9.00 -5.01
N ASP A 99 -11.31 9.35 -3.79
CA ASP A 99 -12.27 10.41 -3.50
C ASP A 99 -11.55 11.76 -3.33
N LYS A 100 -11.77 12.66 -4.29
CA LYS A 100 -11.25 14.04 -4.29
C LYS A 100 -11.63 14.88 -3.07
N LYS A 101 -12.67 14.48 -2.32
CA LYS A 101 -13.15 15.23 -1.15
C LYS A 101 -12.50 14.78 0.15
N LYS A 102 -11.81 13.65 0.14
CA LYS A 102 -11.06 13.14 1.28
C LYS A 102 -9.58 13.24 0.93
N HIS A 103 -8.78 13.61 1.90
CA HIS A 103 -7.33 13.56 1.76
C HIS A 103 -6.78 12.69 2.88
N PHE A 104 -5.80 11.87 2.53
CA PHE A 104 -5.09 11.07 3.51
C PHE A 104 -4.23 11.96 4.41
N GLY A 105 -4.22 11.64 5.69
CA GLY A 105 -3.46 12.36 6.69
C GLY A 105 -2.79 11.40 7.68
N GLU A 106 -2.60 11.89 8.91
CA GLU A 106 -1.93 11.11 9.96
C GLU A 106 -2.66 9.81 10.30
N VAL A 107 -3.99 9.78 10.20
CA VAL A 107 -4.78 8.58 10.53
C VAL A 107 -4.42 7.44 9.58
N GLU A 108 -4.48 7.68 8.28
CA GLU A 108 -4.13 6.70 7.26
C GLU A 108 -2.67 6.27 7.36
N GLN A 109 -1.78 7.22 7.63
CA GLN A 109 -0.36 6.93 7.88
C GLN A 109 -0.19 5.95 9.04
N ARG A 110 -0.82 6.21 10.19
CA ARG A 110 -0.73 5.34 11.37
C ARG A 110 -1.35 3.97 11.14
N VAL A 111 -2.45 3.91 10.39
CA VAL A 111 -3.09 2.64 10.02
C VAL A 111 -2.18 1.82 9.11
N ALA A 112 -1.58 2.44 8.09
CA ALA A 112 -0.64 1.75 7.19
C ALA A 112 0.58 1.21 7.93
N VAL A 113 1.18 2.00 8.83
CA VAL A 113 2.29 1.57 9.70
C VAL A 113 1.88 0.38 10.57
N SER A 114 0.76 0.51 11.27
CA SER A 114 0.29 -0.55 12.18
C SER A 114 0.01 -1.84 11.42
N ALA A 115 -0.56 -1.72 10.22
CA ALA A 115 -0.80 -2.85 9.33
C ALA A 115 0.50 -3.50 8.86
N ALA A 116 1.49 -2.69 8.45
CA ALA A 116 2.78 -3.19 7.99
C ALA A 116 3.57 -3.88 9.11
N ASP A 117 3.61 -3.28 10.30
CA ASP A 117 4.25 -3.85 11.48
C ASP A 117 3.58 -5.17 11.91
N PHE A 118 2.25 -5.24 11.83
CA PHE A 118 1.51 -6.46 12.14
C PHE A 118 1.84 -7.58 11.14
N LEU A 119 1.83 -7.28 9.84
CA LEU A 119 2.14 -8.24 8.79
C LEU A 119 3.59 -8.71 8.84
N GLY A 120 4.55 -7.80 9.11
CA GLY A 120 5.97 -8.13 9.23
C GLY A 120 6.26 -9.18 10.31
N ARG A 121 5.50 -9.14 11.43
CA ARG A 121 5.58 -10.12 12.52
C ARG A 121 4.85 -11.44 12.23
N GLN A 122 3.84 -11.43 11.36
CA GLN A 122 3.09 -12.64 10.98
C GLN A 122 3.77 -13.43 9.85
N MET A 123 4.66 -12.76 9.10
CA MET A 123 5.44 -13.34 8.01
C MET A 123 6.87 -13.72 8.44
N GLU A 124 7.20 -13.54 9.72
CA GLU A 124 8.33 -14.18 10.40
C GLU A 124 8.04 -15.67 10.65
#